data_AF-A0A1Y0MNM8-F1
#
_entry.id   AF-A0A1Y0MNM8-F1
#
_cell.length_a   1.000
_cell.length_b   1.000
_cell.length_c   1.000
_cell.angle_alpha   90.00
_cell.angle_beta   90.00
_cell.angle_gamma   90.00
#
_symmetry.space_group_name_H-M   'P 1'
#
loop_
_entity.id
_entity.type
_entity.pdbx_description
1 polymer ?
#
loop_
_entity_poly.entity_id
_entity_poly.type
_entity_poly.pdbx_seq_one_letter_code
_entity_poly.pdbx_strand_id
1 'polypeptide(L)'
;MYKKESLEKLLVLIDEICKDNNNLWFRKSLEFKFSGTRTNLYDEQVFTNTEKIKYYLSLSPELSIDYSYIPHKTLRARLELDNLRMEGVRLDMQEKKEFTRFFDYLVFAFYQVENLINFYYYDLFPVVDDLIDHLESIEGTRFRGNNSITNIGDIPIATKIYSFNKTFFNIKGNYTGHTIDNLRKVRNEGVHRCSILAKSPMEERNNLQKFLKFATYDSILSDLTKLSNTVEGEF
;
A
#
# COMPACT_ATOMS: atom_id res chain seq x y z
N MET A 1 0.36 -18.00 58.30
CA MET A 1 1.35 -18.60 57.38
C MET A 1 0.81 -19.95 56.94
N TYR A 2 0.61 -20.18 55.65
CA TYR A 2 0.04 -21.44 55.16
C TYR A 2 1.04 -22.59 55.35
N LYS A 3 0.55 -23.77 55.73
CA LYS A 3 1.40 -24.97 55.88
C LYS A 3 1.84 -25.45 54.49
N LYS A 4 3.10 -25.87 54.36
CA LYS A 4 3.69 -26.38 53.09
C LYS A 4 2.80 -27.45 52.45
N GLU A 5 2.33 -28.39 53.27
CA GLU A 5 1.45 -29.49 52.83
C GLU A 5 0.13 -28.99 52.21
N SER A 6 -0.41 -27.87 52.69
CA SER A 6 -1.63 -27.26 52.12
C SER A 6 -1.36 -26.65 50.74
N LEU A 7 -0.16 -26.12 50.51
CA LEU A 7 0.24 -25.57 49.22
C LEU A 7 0.56 -26.67 48.20
N GLU A 8 1.16 -27.78 48.64
CA GLU A 8 1.39 -28.96 47.80
C GLU A 8 0.05 -29.57 47.33
N LYS A 9 -0.95 -29.66 48.21
CA LYS A 9 -2.30 -30.11 47.83
C LYS A 9 -2.99 -29.17 46.84
N LEU A 10 -2.77 -27.86 46.96
CA LEU A 10 -3.29 -26.89 46.02
C LEU A 10 -2.69 -27.06 44.61
N LEU A 11 -1.38 -27.35 44.51
CA LEU A 11 -0.73 -27.60 43.23
C LEU A 11 -1.32 -28.82 42.52
N VAL A 12 -1.51 -29.92 43.25
CA VAL A 12 -2.13 -31.13 42.71
C VAL A 12 -3.56 -30.86 42.20
N LEU A 13 -4.35 -30.11 42.95
CA LEU A 13 -5.71 -29.74 42.55
C LEU A 13 -5.71 -28.88 41.27
N ILE A 14 -4.78 -27.93 41.16
CA ILE A 14 -4.63 -27.10 39.96
C ILE A 14 -4.29 -27.98 38.74
N ASP A 15 -3.37 -28.94 38.89
CA ASP A 15 -2.99 -29.86 37.82
C ASP A 15 -4.16 -30.74 37.38
N GLU A 16 -4.99 -31.22 38.32
CA GLU A 16 -6.18 -32.00 38.00
C GLU A 16 -7.23 -31.19 37.24
N ILE A 17 -7.50 -29.95 37.68
CA ILE A 17 -8.44 -29.05 36.99
C ILE A 17 -7.94 -28.74 35.57
N CYS A 18 -6.63 -28.55 35.39
CA CYS A 18 -6.03 -28.21 34.09
C CYS A 18 -5.97 -29.38 33.09
N LYS A 19 -6.22 -30.62 33.52
CA LYS A 19 -6.30 -31.80 32.61
C LYS A 19 -7.60 -31.85 31.82
N ASP A 20 -8.66 -31.23 32.31
CA ASP A 20 -9.93 -31.15 31.60
C ASP A 20 -9.89 -30.02 30.55
N ASN A 21 -10.12 -30.38 29.28
CA ASN A 21 -10.14 -29.44 28.16
C ASN A 21 -11.24 -28.37 28.29
N ASN A 22 -12.30 -28.62 29.06
CA ASN A 22 -13.34 -27.62 29.34
C ASN A 22 -12.84 -26.48 30.25
N ASN A 23 -11.74 -26.69 30.97
CA ASN A 23 -11.15 -25.72 31.89
C ASN A 23 -9.99 -24.92 31.28
N LEU A 24 -9.93 -24.85 29.93
CA LEU A 24 -8.89 -24.11 29.21
C LEU A 24 -8.80 -22.63 29.65
N TRP A 25 -9.94 -22.02 30.01
CA TRP A 25 -10.01 -20.64 30.51
C TRP A 25 -9.27 -20.46 31.85
N PHE A 26 -9.33 -21.46 32.74
CA PHE A 26 -8.69 -21.43 34.04
C PHE A 26 -7.17 -21.57 33.91
N ARG A 27 -6.72 -22.50 33.07
CA ARG A 27 -5.30 -22.68 32.73
C ARG A 27 -4.68 -21.40 32.17
N LYS A 28 -5.31 -20.77 31.18
CA LYS A 28 -4.83 -19.49 30.61
C LYS A 28 -4.78 -18.36 31.64
N SER A 29 -5.74 -18.33 32.56
CA SER A 29 -5.79 -17.33 33.63
C SER A 29 -4.66 -17.50 34.63
N LEU A 30 -4.28 -18.74 34.95
CA LEU A 30 -3.12 -19.04 35.80
C LEU A 30 -1.80 -18.67 35.10
N GLU A 31 -1.62 -19.08 33.85
CA GLU A 31 -0.45 -18.73 33.04
C GLU A 31 -0.26 -17.22 33.03
N PHE A 32 -1.31 -16.44 32.74
CA PHE A 32 -1.28 -14.97 32.76
C PHE A 32 -0.91 -14.38 34.13
N LYS A 33 -1.48 -14.91 35.21
CA LYS A 33 -1.26 -14.39 36.57
C LYS A 33 0.19 -14.56 37.04
N PHE A 34 0.88 -15.58 36.52
CA PHE A 34 2.23 -15.95 36.96
C PHE A 34 3.33 -15.75 35.91
N SER A 35 3.00 -15.49 34.64
CA SER A 35 3.97 -15.26 33.55
C SER A 35 4.57 -13.84 33.52
N GLY A 36 4.11 -12.93 34.39
CA GLY A 36 4.68 -11.58 34.54
C GLY A 36 4.50 -10.66 33.32
N THR A 37 3.82 -11.11 32.27
CA THR A 37 3.55 -10.33 31.07
C THR A 37 2.22 -9.59 31.25
N ARG A 38 2.29 -8.32 31.66
CA ARG A 38 1.14 -7.39 31.67
C ARG A 38 0.75 -6.98 30.24
N THR A 39 0.42 -7.93 29.39
CA THR A 39 -0.25 -7.67 28.11
C THR A 39 -1.72 -7.95 28.30
N ASN A 40 -2.54 -6.90 28.26
CA ASN A 40 -3.98 -6.98 28.47
C ASN A 40 -4.58 -8.11 27.62
N LEU A 41 -5.22 -9.09 28.27
CA LEU A 41 -6.03 -10.12 27.61
C LEU A 41 -7.02 -9.52 26.60
N TYR A 42 -7.51 -8.30 26.87
CA TYR A 42 -8.35 -7.55 25.93
C TYR A 42 -7.65 -7.22 24.62
N ASP A 43 -6.37 -6.85 24.60
CA ASP A 43 -5.69 -6.44 23.37
C ASP A 43 -5.34 -7.64 22.49
N GLU A 44 -4.93 -8.78 23.05
CA GLU A 44 -4.72 -10.03 22.27
C GLU A 44 -6.03 -10.69 21.84
N GLN A 45 -7.06 -10.65 22.68
CA GLN A 45 -8.36 -11.26 22.37
C GLN A 45 -9.16 -10.41 21.37
N VAL A 46 -9.04 -9.08 21.40
CA VAL A 46 -9.59 -8.20 20.36
C VAL A 46 -8.84 -8.42 19.04
N PHE A 47 -7.51 -8.49 19.06
CA PHE A 47 -6.72 -8.68 17.84
C PHE A 47 -7.00 -10.04 17.16
N THR A 48 -7.14 -11.11 17.96
CA THR A 48 -7.56 -12.43 17.45
C THR A 48 -9.04 -12.48 17.04
N ASN A 49 -9.91 -11.67 17.65
CA ASN A 49 -11.29 -11.52 17.21
C ASN A 49 -11.38 -10.75 15.90
N THR A 50 -10.56 -9.73 15.64
CA THR A 50 -10.55 -9.00 14.36
C THR A 50 -10.11 -9.88 13.20
N GLU A 51 -9.07 -10.69 13.39
CA GLU A 51 -8.64 -11.73 12.46
C GLU A 51 -9.75 -12.75 12.15
N LYS A 52 -10.38 -13.25 13.22
CA LYS A 52 -11.54 -14.15 13.09
C LYS A 52 -12.70 -13.44 12.41
N ILE A 53 -12.96 -12.17 12.70
CA ILE A 53 -14.01 -11.36 12.08
C ILE A 53 -13.73 -11.19 10.59
N LYS A 54 -12.49 -10.92 10.16
CA LYS A 54 -12.13 -10.90 8.73
C LYS A 54 -12.36 -12.25 8.05
N TYR A 55 -11.95 -13.32 8.71
CA TYR A 55 -12.16 -14.68 8.24
C TYR A 55 -13.66 -15.03 8.18
N TYR A 56 -14.44 -14.70 9.20
CA TYR A 56 -15.89 -14.95 9.30
C TYR A 56 -16.71 -14.04 8.38
N LEU A 57 -16.29 -12.79 8.19
CA LEU A 57 -16.90 -11.85 7.24
C LEU A 57 -16.42 -12.08 5.81
N SER A 58 -15.48 -13.02 5.58
CA SER A 58 -14.88 -13.28 4.27
C SER A 58 -14.39 -11.98 3.60
N LEU A 59 -13.83 -11.05 4.38
CA LEU A 59 -13.28 -9.78 3.87
C LEU A 59 -11.99 -10.10 3.09
N SER A 60 -12.17 -10.64 1.90
CA SER A 60 -11.15 -10.77 0.88
C SER A 60 -11.07 -9.43 0.17
N PRO A 61 -9.87 -8.90 -0.11
CA PRO A 61 -9.77 -7.74 -0.98
C PRO A 61 -10.43 -8.08 -2.31
N GLU A 62 -11.32 -7.20 -2.75
CA GLU A 62 -11.93 -7.26 -4.08
C GLU A 62 -11.18 -6.31 -5.01
N LEU A 63 -11.32 -6.51 -6.31
CA LEU A 63 -10.79 -5.57 -7.29
C LEU A 63 -11.60 -4.28 -7.24
N SER A 64 -10.96 -3.19 -6.84
CA SER A 64 -11.56 -1.86 -6.83
C SER A 64 -11.49 -1.16 -8.19
N ILE A 65 -10.64 -1.65 -9.09
CA ILE A 65 -10.39 -1.06 -10.41
C ILE A 65 -10.50 -2.16 -11.47
N ASP A 66 -11.23 -1.87 -12.54
CA ASP A 66 -11.31 -2.75 -13.70
C ASP A 66 -10.11 -2.52 -14.63
N TYR A 67 -9.45 -3.62 -15.00
CA TYR A 67 -8.33 -3.66 -15.94
C TYR A 67 -8.65 -4.56 -17.14
N SER A 68 -9.91 -4.93 -17.34
CA SER A 68 -10.37 -5.85 -18.38
C SER A 68 -9.99 -5.40 -19.80
N TYR A 69 -9.94 -4.08 -20.04
CA TYR A 69 -9.53 -3.44 -21.29
C TYR A 69 -8.08 -3.71 -21.69
N ILE A 70 -7.21 -4.12 -20.77
CA ILE A 70 -5.80 -4.36 -21.06
C ILE A 70 -5.62 -5.71 -21.79
N PRO A 71 -5.13 -5.71 -23.04
CA PRO A 71 -5.03 -6.94 -23.84
C PRO A 71 -3.93 -7.89 -23.34
N HIS A 72 -2.87 -7.33 -22.72
CA HIS A 72 -1.74 -8.10 -22.21
C HIS A 72 -2.07 -8.82 -20.90
N LYS A 73 -2.41 -10.12 -20.98
CA LYS A 73 -2.80 -10.95 -19.84
C LYS A 73 -1.85 -10.88 -18.64
N THR A 74 -0.53 -10.93 -18.86
CA THR A 74 0.47 -10.89 -17.78
C THR A 74 0.49 -9.54 -17.06
N LEU A 75 0.36 -8.46 -17.83
CA LEU A 75 0.31 -7.09 -17.30
C LEU A 75 -0.97 -6.86 -16.51
N ARG A 76 -2.11 -7.28 -17.08
CA ARG A 76 -3.41 -7.22 -16.41
C ARG A 76 -3.40 -7.99 -15.08
N ALA A 77 -2.92 -9.23 -15.07
CA ALA A 77 -2.83 -10.02 -13.85
C ALA A 77 -1.92 -9.36 -12.79
N ARG A 78 -0.86 -8.66 -13.20
CA ARG A 78 0.00 -7.90 -12.28
C ARG A 78 -0.73 -6.69 -11.70
N LEU A 79 -1.46 -5.94 -12.52
CA LEU A 79 -2.27 -4.80 -12.08
C LEU A 79 -3.38 -5.22 -11.11
N GLU A 80 -4.08 -6.31 -11.42
CA GLU A 80 -5.07 -6.94 -10.54
C GLU A 80 -4.43 -7.36 -9.20
N LEU A 81 -3.28 -8.03 -9.24
CA LEU A 81 -2.56 -8.44 -8.02
C LEU A 81 -2.14 -7.24 -7.17
N ASP A 82 -1.62 -6.19 -7.79
CA ASP A 82 -1.19 -4.98 -7.08
C ASP A 82 -2.38 -4.21 -6.51
N ASN A 83 -3.55 -4.24 -7.18
CA ASN A 83 -4.81 -3.71 -6.66
C ASN A 83 -5.30 -4.51 -5.44
N LEU A 84 -5.28 -5.84 -5.53
CA LEU A 84 -5.64 -6.72 -4.42
C LEU A 84 -4.70 -6.53 -3.21
N ARG A 85 -3.40 -6.32 -3.44
CA ARG A 85 -2.43 -5.98 -2.39
C ARG A 85 -2.73 -4.63 -1.76
N MET A 86 -3.01 -3.62 -2.59
CA MET A 86 -3.40 -2.29 -2.14
C MET A 86 -4.64 -2.37 -1.24
N GLU A 87 -5.72 -2.99 -1.69
CA GLU A 87 -6.94 -3.16 -0.88
C GLU A 87 -6.73 -4.08 0.33
N GLY A 88 -5.87 -5.09 0.20
CA GLY A 88 -5.49 -5.97 1.30
C GLY A 88 -4.81 -5.21 2.44
N VAL A 89 -3.92 -4.26 2.11
CA VAL A 89 -3.29 -3.37 3.10
C VAL A 89 -4.32 -2.47 3.77
N ARG A 90 -5.27 -1.90 3.02
CA ARG A 90 -6.36 -1.09 3.58
C ARG A 90 -7.18 -1.88 4.60
N LEU A 91 -7.46 -3.14 4.30
CA LEU A 91 -8.20 -4.04 5.17
C LEU A 91 -7.31 -4.60 6.30
N ASP A 92 -5.99 -4.46 6.25
CA ASP A 92 -5.10 -5.04 7.26
C ASP A 92 -5.26 -4.35 8.62
N MET A 93 -5.83 -5.06 9.60
CA MET A 93 -6.07 -4.55 10.95
C MET A 93 -5.02 -5.09 11.92
N GLN A 94 -4.06 -5.89 11.43
CA GLN A 94 -2.94 -6.35 12.22
C GLN A 94 -1.86 -5.27 12.37
N GLU A 95 -1.60 -4.48 11.33
CA GLU A 95 -0.65 -3.38 11.45
C GLU A 95 -1.19 -2.33 12.45
N LYS A 96 -0.54 -2.24 13.61
CA LYS A 96 -0.92 -1.31 14.69
C LYS A 96 -0.57 0.13 14.35
N LYS A 97 0.31 0.36 13.37
CA LYS A 97 0.74 1.69 12.92
C LYS A 97 0.03 2.09 11.64
N GLU A 98 -1.02 2.90 11.77
CA GLU A 98 -1.78 3.46 10.64
C GLU A 98 -0.90 4.09 9.57
N PHE A 99 0.15 4.82 9.99
CA PHE A 99 1.05 5.47 9.05
C PHE A 99 1.83 4.48 8.18
N THR A 100 2.29 3.37 8.76
CA THR A 100 2.99 2.31 7.99
C THR A 100 2.03 1.66 7.01
N ARG A 101 0.82 1.32 7.47
CA ARG A 101 -0.22 0.73 6.63
C ARG A 101 -0.59 1.63 5.45
N PHE A 102 -0.84 2.91 5.73
CA PHE A 102 -1.15 3.88 4.67
C PHE A 102 0.04 4.08 3.73
N PHE A 103 1.27 4.06 4.25
CA PHE A 103 2.47 4.13 3.42
C PHE A 103 2.55 2.96 2.42
N ASP A 104 2.35 1.72 2.89
CA ASP A 104 2.36 0.54 2.02
C ASP A 104 1.24 0.61 0.98
N TYR A 105 0.07 1.14 1.35
CA TYR A 105 -1.03 1.41 0.41
C TYR A 105 -0.60 2.34 -0.73
N LEU A 106 0.09 3.44 -0.41
CA LEU A 106 0.61 4.38 -1.41
C LEU A 106 1.66 3.74 -2.33
N VAL A 107 2.50 2.84 -1.80
CA VAL A 107 3.49 2.10 -2.60
C VAL A 107 2.81 1.17 -3.60
N PHE A 108 1.82 0.38 -3.17
CA PHE A 108 1.06 -0.49 -4.08
C PHE A 108 0.22 0.31 -5.09
N ALA A 109 -0.31 1.47 -4.70
CA ALA A 109 -0.95 2.39 -5.63
C ALA A 109 0.05 2.88 -6.71
N PHE A 110 1.29 3.19 -6.32
CA PHE A 110 2.30 3.63 -7.27
C PHE A 110 2.70 2.54 -8.29
N TYR A 111 2.77 1.27 -7.88
CA TYR A 111 3.05 0.18 -8.84
C TYR A 111 1.97 0.06 -9.92
N GLN A 112 0.70 0.33 -9.58
CA GLN A 112 -0.38 0.38 -10.55
C GLN A 112 -0.20 1.58 -11.49
N VAL A 113 0.09 2.77 -10.95
CA VAL A 113 0.41 3.98 -11.75
C VAL A 113 1.53 3.72 -12.74
N GLU A 114 2.65 3.13 -12.29
CA GLU A 114 3.82 2.89 -13.12
C GLU A 114 3.50 1.94 -14.27
N ASN A 115 2.80 0.84 -14.00
CA ASN A 115 2.41 -0.13 -15.02
C ASN A 115 1.39 0.44 -16.01
N LEU A 116 0.39 1.21 -15.55
CA LEU A 116 -0.61 1.85 -16.43
C LEU A 116 0.02 2.87 -17.37
N ILE A 117 0.91 3.72 -16.86
CA ILE A 117 1.58 4.73 -17.68
C ILE A 117 2.55 4.07 -18.67
N ASN A 118 3.27 3.03 -18.24
CA ASN A 118 4.12 2.27 -19.15
C ASN A 118 3.30 1.57 -20.25
N PHE A 119 2.13 1.02 -19.91
CA PHE A 119 1.20 0.43 -20.87
C PHE A 119 0.75 1.45 -21.91
N TYR A 120 0.26 2.61 -21.45
CA TYR A 120 -0.22 3.69 -22.32
C TYR A 120 0.81 4.07 -23.38
N TYR A 121 2.06 4.33 -22.97
CA TYR A 121 3.11 4.70 -23.93
C TYR A 121 3.61 3.51 -24.77
N TYR A 122 3.53 2.28 -24.24
CA TYR A 122 3.92 1.09 -24.99
C TYR A 122 2.98 0.81 -26.16
N ASP A 123 1.68 0.94 -25.94
CA ASP A 123 0.69 0.62 -26.97
C ASP A 123 0.55 1.75 -28.00
N LEU A 124 0.56 3.02 -27.56
CA LEU A 124 0.46 4.17 -28.47
C LEU A 124 1.74 4.45 -29.27
N PHE A 125 2.92 4.09 -28.73
CA PHE A 125 4.19 4.31 -29.40
C PHE A 125 4.98 3.00 -29.51
N PRO A 126 4.65 2.13 -30.49
CA PRO A 126 5.39 0.89 -30.72
C PRO A 126 6.85 1.13 -31.14
N VAL A 127 7.13 2.30 -31.71
CA VAL A 127 8.46 2.75 -32.12
C VAL A 127 9.02 3.69 -31.05
N VAL A 128 10.17 3.34 -30.48
CA VAL A 128 10.79 4.09 -29.37
C VAL A 128 11.21 5.50 -29.78
N ASP A 129 11.66 5.69 -31.02
CA ASP A 129 12.05 7.01 -31.52
C ASP A 129 10.84 7.96 -31.56
N ASP A 130 9.68 7.48 -32.01
CA ASP A 130 8.43 8.28 -32.02
C ASP A 130 8.01 8.68 -30.58
N LEU A 131 8.22 7.79 -29.61
CA LEU A 131 8.00 8.11 -28.20
C LEU A 131 8.96 9.19 -27.70
N ILE A 132 10.24 9.11 -28.07
CA ILE A 132 11.24 10.11 -27.69
C ILE A 132 10.84 11.47 -28.25
N ASP A 133 10.52 11.53 -29.55
CA ASP A 133 10.10 12.76 -30.23
C ASP A 133 8.85 13.36 -29.58
N HIS A 134 7.87 12.51 -29.25
CA HIS A 134 6.68 12.93 -28.52
C HIS A 134 7.04 13.55 -27.16
N LEU A 135 7.85 12.87 -26.35
CA LEU A 135 8.23 13.33 -25.01
C LEU A 135 9.10 14.61 -25.04
N GLU A 136 9.87 14.82 -26.10
CA GLU A 136 10.65 16.06 -26.31
C GLU A 136 9.77 17.24 -26.73
N SER A 137 8.68 16.97 -27.46
CA SER A 137 7.74 17.99 -27.94
C SER A 137 6.86 18.60 -26.84
N ILE A 138 6.74 17.94 -25.68
CA ILE A 138 5.91 18.40 -24.57
C ILE A 138 6.42 19.73 -24.01
N GLU A 139 5.53 20.73 -23.96
CA GLU A 139 5.87 22.05 -23.45
C GLU A 139 6.38 22.00 -21.99
N GLY A 140 7.56 22.58 -21.75
CA GLY A 140 8.18 22.66 -20.43
C GLY A 140 8.93 21.40 -20.00
N THR A 141 8.99 20.36 -20.84
CA THR A 141 9.82 19.18 -20.59
C THR A 141 11.32 19.54 -20.64
N ARG A 142 12.10 18.90 -19.76
CA ARG A 142 13.57 18.92 -19.82
C ARG A 142 14.15 17.64 -20.39
N PHE A 143 13.30 16.69 -20.75
CA PHE A 143 13.72 15.42 -21.30
C PHE A 143 14.35 15.63 -22.67
N ARG A 144 15.49 14.99 -22.89
CA ARG A 144 16.14 14.88 -24.18
C ARG A 144 16.55 13.43 -24.36
N GLY A 145 16.14 12.84 -25.46
CA GLY A 145 16.52 11.50 -25.87
C GLY A 145 18.03 11.39 -25.99
N ASN A 146 18.53 10.18 -25.77
CA ASN A 146 19.92 9.86 -26.06
C ASN A 146 19.98 8.46 -26.69
N ASN A 147 21.11 8.14 -27.31
CA ASN A 147 21.29 6.86 -28.00
C ASN A 147 21.35 5.64 -27.06
N SER A 148 21.23 5.83 -25.75
CA SER A 148 21.18 4.73 -24.77
C SER A 148 19.74 4.26 -24.47
N ILE A 149 18.73 4.99 -24.93
CA ILE A 149 17.32 4.60 -24.79
C ILE A 149 17.00 3.62 -25.92
N THR A 150 16.79 2.37 -25.55
CA THR A 150 16.48 1.28 -26.47
C THR A 150 15.08 0.72 -26.27
N ASN A 151 14.50 0.96 -25.10
CA ASN A 151 13.16 0.51 -24.73
C ASN A 151 12.47 1.53 -23.81
N ILE A 152 11.15 1.40 -23.67
CA ILE A 152 10.32 2.27 -22.82
C ILE A 152 10.73 2.24 -21.35
N GLY A 153 11.30 1.14 -20.86
CA GLY A 153 11.82 0.99 -19.50
C GLY A 153 13.05 1.86 -19.22
N ASP A 154 13.84 2.18 -20.25
CA ASP A 154 15.01 3.06 -20.13
C ASP A 154 14.60 4.52 -19.89
N ILE A 155 13.37 4.88 -20.26
CA ILE A 155 12.83 6.22 -20.05
C ILE A 155 12.42 6.37 -18.57
N PRO A 156 12.89 7.41 -17.86
CA PRO A 156 12.50 7.66 -16.48
C PRO A 156 10.99 7.79 -16.32
N ILE A 157 10.41 7.09 -15.34
CA ILE A 157 8.97 7.16 -15.06
C ILE A 157 8.49 8.58 -14.72
N ALA A 158 9.36 9.42 -14.14
CA ALA A 158 9.07 10.82 -13.87
C ALA A 158 8.77 11.61 -15.15
N THR A 159 9.49 11.36 -16.25
CA THR A 159 9.25 11.98 -17.55
C THR A 159 7.91 11.56 -18.13
N LYS A 160 7.61 10.26 -18.05
CA LYS A 160 6.34 9.69 -18.55
C LYS A 160 5.14 10.25 -17.77
N ILE A 161 5.24 10.31 -16.44
CA ILE A 161 4.22 10.92 -15.56
C ILE A 161 4.04 12.41 -15.90
N TYR A 162 5.13 13.16 -16.04
CA TYR A 162 5.05 14.59 -16.36
C TYR A 162 4.29 14.82 -17.67
N SER A 163 4.68 14.08 -18.71
CA SER A 163 4.09 14.18 -20.04
C SER A 163 2.61 13.75 -20.03
N PHE A 164 2.30 12.65 -19.36
CA PHE A 164 0.91 12.17 -19.22
C PHE A 164 0.04 13.20 -18.49
N ASN A 165 0.53 13.73 -17.37
CA ASN A 165 -0.18 14.77 -16.61
C ASN A 165 -0.39 16.05 -17.42
N LYS A 166 0.56 16.41 -18.29
CA LYS A 166 0.44 17.57 -19.19
C LYS A 166 -0.59 17.36 -20.28
N THR A 167 -0.75 16.13 -20.77
CA THR A 167 -1.77 15.80 -21.77
C THR A 167 -3.17 15.76 -21.15
N PHE A 168 -3.34 15.05 -20.03
CA PHE A 168 -4.67 14.71 -19.52
C PHE A 168 -5.11 15.50 -18.27
N PHE A 169 -4.17 15.97 -17.46
CA PHE A 169 -4.46 16.56 -16.14
C PHE A 169 -3.95 18.01 -15.99
N ASN A 170 -3.75 18.73 -17.10
CA ASN A 170 -3.24 20.11 -17.12
C ASN A 170 -4.26 21.17 -16.67
N ILE A 171 -5.47 20.76 -16.31
CA ILE A 171 -6.55 21.66 -15.90
C ILE A 171 -6.30 22.15 -14.46
N LYS A 172 -6.32 23.47 -14.26
CA LYS A 172 -6.27 24.09 -12.92
C LYS A 172 -7.33 23.47 -12.02
N GLY A 173 -6.89 22.82 -10.93
CA GLY A 173 -7.78 22.16 -9.96
C GLY A 173 -7.89 20.65 -10.12
N ASN A 174 -7.26 20.05 -11.14
CA ASN A 174 -7.14 18.60 -11.21
C ASN A 174 -5.98 18.12 -10.31
N TYR A 175 -6.32 17.63 -9.13
CA TYR A 175 -5.36 17.13 -8.15
C TYR A 175 -4.80 15.74 -8.49
N THR A 176 -5.42 15.00 -9.43
CA THR A 176 -5.01 13.63 -9.78
C THR A 176 -3.56 13.58 -10.29
N GLY A 177 -3.16 14.51 -11.16
CA GLY A 177 -1.77 14.59 -11.62
C GLY A 177 -0.77 14.89 -10.49
N HIS A 178 -1.16 15.71 -9.51
CA HIS A 178 -0.35 15.98 -8.32
C HIS A 178 -0.25 14.75 -7.40
N THR A 179 -1.35 14.03 -7.21
CA THR A 179 -1.38 12.78 -6.45
C THR A 179 -0.43 11.76 -7.08
N ILE A 180 -0.49 11.56 -8.40
CA ILE A 180 0.38 10.64 -9.14
C ILE A 180 1.87 10.97 -8.95
N ASP A 181 2.26 12.25 -9.09
CA ASP A 181 3.66 12.63 -8.86
C ASP A 181 4.08 12.50 -7.38
N ASN A 182 3.16 12.74 -6.44
CA ASN A 182 3.44 12.52 -5.02
C ASN A 182 3.60 11.03 -4.68
N LEU A 183 2.80 10.13 -5.27
CA LEU A 183 2.96 8.68 -5.11
C LEU A 183 4.37 8.21 -5.54
N ARG A 184 4.88 8.76 -6.66
CA ARG A 184 6.27 8.52 -7.09
C ARG A 184 7.29 8.97 -6.04
N LYS A 185 7.10 10.16 -5.46
CA LYS A 185 7.97 10.69 -4.40
C LYS A 185 7.92 9.82 -3.15
N VAL A 186 6.71 9.42 -2.71
CA VAL A 186 6.52 8.51 -1.58
C VAL A 186 7.27 7.19 -1.79
N ARG A 187 7.14 6.58 -2.97
CA ARG A 187 7.86 5.35 -3.30
C ARG A 187 9.38 5.57 -3.28
N ASN A 188 9.88 6.66 -3.87
CA ASN A 188 11.32 6.96 -3.90
C ASN A 188 11.90 7.21 -2.50
N GLU A 189 11.16 7.87 -1.61
CA GLU A 189 11.52 8.06 -0.20
C GLU A 189 11.40 6.77 0.62
N GLY A 190 10.45 5.90 0.29
CA GLY A 190 10.25 4.57 0.91
C GLY A 190 11.43 3.63 0.76
N VAL A 191 12.10 3.68 -0.40
CA VAL A 191 13.33 2.93 -0.66
C VAL A 191 14.44 3.31 0.34
N HIS A 192 14.37 4.50 0.95
CA HIS A 192 15.33 4.99 1.93
C HIS A 192 14.93 4.75 3.40
N ARG A 193 13.92 3.89 3.67
CA ARG A 193 13.42 3.52 5.01
C ARG A 193 13.58 4.66 6.02
N CYS A 194 12.76 5.70 5.90
CA CYS A 194 12.45 6.61 6.99
C CYS A 194 13.68 7.14 7.79
N SER A 195 14.65 7.75 7.10
CA SER A 195 15.78 8.45 7.75
C SER A 195 15.94 9.93 7.32
N ILE A 196 15.19 10.40 6.31
CA ILE A 196 15.45 11.68 5.61
C ILE A 196 14.30 12.70 5.69
N LEU A 197 13.27 12.49 6.52
CA LEU A 197 12.45 13.63 6.97
C LEU A 197 13.29 14.73 7.69
N ALA A 198 14.58 14.46 7.95
CA ALA A 198 15.57 15.39 8.47
C ALA A 198 16.45 16.14 7.43
N LYS A 199 16.59 15.71 6.16
CA LYS A 199 17.71 16.18 5.29
C LYS A 199 17.43 16.76 3.89
N SER A 200 16.18 16.91 3.43
CA SER A 200 15.88 17.58 2.13
C SER A 200 15.30 19.01 2.27
N PRO A 201 15.40 19.87 1.22
CA PRO A 201 15.06 21.30 1.27
C PRO A 201 13.62 21.60 1.69
N MET A 202 13.42 22.76 2.33
CA MET A 202 12.26 23.08 3.17
C MET A 202 10.90 23.14 2.42
N GLU A 203 10.90 23.39 1.11
CA GLU A 203 9.68 23.52 0.30
C GLU A 203 9.09 22.17 -0.16
N GLU A 204 9.93 21.22 -0.57
CA GLU A 204 9.46 19.88 -0.97
C GLU A 204 8.91 19.08 0.21
N ARG A 205 9.45 19.30 1.43
CA ARG A 205 8.86 18.79 2.67
C ARG A 205 7.43 19.26 2.84
N ASN A 206 7.14 20.54 2.58
CA ASN A 206 5.80 21.08 2.81
C ASN A 206 4.76 20.41 1.93
N ASN A 207 5.06 20.12 0.65
CA ASN A 207 4.08 19.54 -0.25
C ASN A 207 3.86 18.05 -0.02
N LEU A 208 4.92 17.26 0.21
CA LEU A 208 4.80 15.84 0.52
C LEU A 208 4.19 15.61 1.90
N GLN A 209 4.56 16.41 2.92
CA GLN A 209 3.94 16.33 4.24
C GLN A 209 2.48 16.77 4.21
N LYS A 210 2.13 17.81 3.43
CA LYS A 210 0.72 18.18 3.21
C LYS A 210 -0.03 17.04 2.52
N PHE A 211 0.55 16.44 1.48
CA PHE A 211 -0.04 15.28 0.82
C PHE A 211 -0.31 14.15 1.80
N LEU A 212 0.69 13.71 2.57
CA LEU A 212 0.52 12.65 3.58
C LEU A 212 -0.45 13.02 4.71
N LYS A 213 -0.65 14.32 4.99
CA LYS A 213 -1.60 14.82 5.99
C LYS A 213 -3.05 14.79 5.51
N PHE A 214 -3.28 15.00 4.21
CA PHE A 214 -4.63 15.16 3.65
C PHE A 214 -5.09 14.00 2.78
N ALA A 215 -4.16 13.20 2.24
CA ALA A 215 -4.49 12.03 1.45
C ALA A 215 -5.16 10.97 2.33
N THR A 216 -6.19 10.35 1.78
CA THR A 216 -6.92 9.22 2.37
C THR A 216 -6.93 8.05 1.40
N TYR A 217 -7.19 6.83 1.89
CA TYR A 217 -7.38 5.65 1.03
C TYR A 217 -8.36 5.93 -0.12
N ASP A 218 -9.51 6.54 0.18
CA ASP A 218 -10.53 6.85 -0.81
C ASP A 218 -10.07 7.90 -1.84
N SER A 219 -9.32 8.92 -1.40
CA SER A 219 -8.80 9.92 -2.35
C SER A 219 -7.81 9.31 -3.34
N ILE A 220 -6.96 8.39 -2.88
CA ILE A 220 -5.97 7.72 -3.72
C ILE A 220 -6.65 6.76 -4.67
N LEU A 221 -7.61 5.97 -4.19
CA LEU A 221 -8.40 5.08 -5.03
C LEU A 221 -9.17 5.86 -6.10
N SER A 222 -9.78 6.99 -5.75
CA SER A 222 -10.48 7.85 -6.71
C SER A 222 -9.54 8.37 -7.81
N ASP A 223 -8.35 8.85 -7.43
CA ASP A 223 -7.37 9.36 -8.38
C ASP A 223 -6.77 8.23 -9.26
N LEU A 224 -6.56 7.04 -8.70
CA LEU A 224 -6.11 5.88 -9.46
C LEU A 224 -7.18 5.37 -10.42
N THR A 225 -8.45 5.40 -10.02
CA THR A 225 -9.58 5.05 -10.90
C THR A 225 -9.68 6.04 -12.06
N LYS A 226 -9.55 7.35 -11.80
CA LYS A 226 -9.50 8.36 -12.86
C LYS A 226 -8.34 8.10 -13.82
N LEU A 227 -7.15 7.76 -13.31
CA LEU A 227 -6.02 7.38 -14.15
C LEU A 227 -6.36 6.18 -15.04
N SER A 228 -6.90 5.10 -14.46
CA SER A 228 -7.28 3.90 -15.23
C SER A 228 -8.29 4.23 -16.32
N ASN A 229 -9.37 4.96 -15.98
CA ASN A 229 -10.40 5.35 -16.94
C ASN A 229 -9.87 6.29 -18.04
N THR A 230 -8.88 7.13 -17.71
CA THR A 230 -8.22 8.01 -18.71
C THR A 230 -7.41 7.17 -19.69
N VAL A 231 -6.68 6.16 -19.19
CA VAL A 231 -5.92 5.23 -20.04
C VAL A 231 -6.87 4.38 -20.88
N GLU A 232 -7.94 3.86 -20.30
CA GLU A 232 -8.97 3.08 -21.00
C GLU A 232 -9.62 3.89 -22.14
N GLY A 233 -9.91 5.17 -21.93
CA GLY A 233 -10.54 6.02 -22.95
C GLY A 233 -9.72 6.25 -24.22
N GLU A 234 -8.45 5.84 -24.24
CA GLU A 234 -7.54 5.95 -25.38
C GLU A 234 -7.47 4.64 -26.21
N PHE A 235 -8.18 3.58 -25.81
CA PHE A 235 -8.23 2.25 -26.46
C PHE A 235 -9.67 1.81 -26.76
#